data_AF-K2AL98-F1
#
_entry.id   AF-K2AL98-F1
#
_cell.length_a   1.000
_cell.length_b   1.000
_cell.length_c   1.000
_cell.angle_alpha   90.00
_cell.angle_beta   90.00
_cell.angle_gamma   90.00
#
_symmetry.space_group_name_H-M   'P 1'
#
loop_
_entity.id
_entity.type
_entity.pdbx_description
1 polymer ?
#
loop_
_entity_poly.entity_id
_entity_poly.type
_entity_poly.pdbx_seq_one_letter_code
_entity_poly.pdbx_strand_id
1 'polypeptide(L)' 'MVVKRDGTEEEFDRNKLYNSIIGATATPDEAQTITTGVEEWVNGSRTPVRTIDIRARVVAALKSANPKAGELYDNYEKPQ' A
#
# COMPACT_ATOMS: atom_id res chain seq x y z
N MET A 1 10.30 4.02 -8.37
CA MET A 1 10.02 5.41 -7.92
C MET A 1 8.54 5.56 -7.62
N VAL A 2 8.23 6.27 -6.55
CA VAL A 2 6.85 6.57 -6.13
C VAL A 2 6.67 8.08 -6.02
N VAL A 3 5.57 8.59 -6.56
CA VAL A 3 5.21 10.01 -6.51
C VAL A 3 4.22 10.25 -5.37
N LYS A 4 4.59 11.08 -4.41
CA LYS A 4 3.72 11.50 -3.30
C LYS A 4 2.61 12.45 -3.77
N ARG A 5 1.69 12.72 -2.85
CA ARG A 5 0.57 13.65 -3.09
C ARG A 5 1.02 15.09 -3.42
N ASP A 6 2.15 15.52 -2.89
CA ASP A 6 2.76 16.83 -3.14
C ASP A 6 3.60 16.87 -4.44
N GLY A 7 3.68 15.76 -5.17
CA GLY A 7 4.48 15.63 -6.39
C GLY A 7 5.95 15.29 -6.16
N THR A 8 6.40 15.17 -4.91
CA THR A 8 7.77 14.73 -4.63
C THR A 8 7.94 13.24 -4.93
N GLU A 9 9.13 12.87 -5.41
CA GLU A 9 9.46 11.48 -5.72
C GLU A 9 10.33 10.87 -4.60
N GLU A 10 10.03 9.63 -4.25
CA GLU A 10 10.86 8.81 -3.36
C GLU A 10 11.05 7.39 -3.91
N GLU A 11 12.07 6.69 -3.43
CA GLU A 11 12.16 5.25 -3.65
C GLU A 11 11.01 4.52 -2.95
N PHE A 12 10.57 3.42 -3.55
CA PHE A 12 9.54 2.59 -2.95
C PHE A 12 10.10 1.93 -1.68
N ASP A 13 9.53 2.28 -0.53
CA ASP A 13 9.87 1.65 0.74
C ASP A 13 8.88 0.52 1.05
N ARG A 14 9.34 -0.71 0.83
CA ARG A 14 8.62 -1.94 1.12
C ARG A 14 8.22 -2.05 2.59
N ASN A 15 9.11 -1.70 3.51
CA ASN A 15 8.87 -1.81 4.96
C ASN A 15 7.81 -0.82 5.41
N LYS A 16 7.82 0.39 4.85
CA LYS A 16 6.78 1.41 5.06
C LYS A 16 5.40 0.91 4.62
N LEU A 17 5.32 0.25 3.45
CA LEU A 17 4.06 -0.33 2.99
C LEU A 17 3.59 -1.46 3.90
N TYR A 18 4.47 -2.43 4.19
CA TYR A 18 4.16 -3.55 5.07
C TYR A 18 3.63 -3.09 6.43
N ASN A 19 4.36 -2.18 7.09
CA ASN A 19 3.95 -1.64 8.38
C ASN A 19 2.61 -0.89 8.31
N SER A 20 2.31 -0.22 7.20
CA SER A 20 1.00 0.41 7.01
C SER A 20 -0.14 -0.60 6.94
N ILE A 21 0.10 -1.76 6.31
CA ILE A 21 -0.91 -2.82 6.16
C ILE A 21 -1.14 -3.52 7.51
N ILE A 22 -0.06 -3.82 8.24
CA ILE A 22 -0.15 -4.34 9.62
C ILE A 22 -0.93 -3.38 10.52
N GLY A 23 -0.68 -2.07 10.41
CA GLY A 23 -1.39 -1.04 11.17
C GLY A 23 -2.92 -1.04 10.95
N ALA A 24 -3.38 -1.53 9.80
CA ALA A 24 -4.80 -1.72 9.50
C ALA A 24 -5.35 -3.08 9.93
N THR A 25 -4.69 -3.76 10.88
CA THR A 25 -5.11 -5.05 11.46
C THR A 25 -5.08 -6.24 10.51
N ALA A 26 -4.37 -6.13 9.39
CA ALA A 26 -4.08 -7.28 8.54
C ALA A 26 -3.09 -8.24 9.24
N THR A 27 -3.15 -9.51 8.89
CA THR A 27 -2.18 -10.51 9.36
C THR A 27 -0.81 -10.32 8.70
N PRO A 28 0.28 -10.82 9.31
CA PRO A 28 1.62 -10.78 8.70
C PRO A 28 1.68 -11.41 7.31
N ASP A 29 0.96 -12.51 7.09
CA ASP A 29 0.92 -13.23 5.81
C ASP A 29 0.20 -12.43 4.71
N GLU A 30 -0.95 -11.83 5.03
CA GLU A 30 -1.67 -10.93 4.13
C GLU A 30 -0.82 -9.70 3.79
N ALA A 31 -0.21 -9.08 4.81
CA ALA A 31 0.64 -7.92 4.65
C ALA A 31 1.84 -8.23 3.75
N GLN A 32 2.47 -9.39 3.93
CA GLN A 32 3.61 -9.82 3.12
C GLN A 32 3.21 -10.12 1.67
N THR A 33 2.08 -10.81 1.47
CA THR A 33 1.55 -11.12 0.15
C THR A 33 1.21 -9.86 -0.64
N ILE A 34 0.48 -8.93 -0.02
CA ILE A 34 0.08 -7.67 -0.66
C ILE A 34 1.30 -6.78 -0.92
N THR A 35 2.22 -6.68 0.04
CA THR A 35 3.43 -5.88 -0.11
C THR A 35 4.28 -6.37 -1.28
N THR A 36 4.49 -7.69 -1.39
CA THR A 36 5.25 -8.28 -2.50
C THR A 36 4.57 -8.00 -3.84
N GLY A 37 3.25 -8.19 -3.94
CA GLY A 37 2.52 -7.92 -5.18
C GLY A 37 2.46 -6.43 -5.59
N VAL A 38 2.61 -5.50 -4.64
CA VAL A 38 2.76 -4.07 -4.93
C VAL A 38 4.19 -3.74 -5.34
N GLU A 39 5.19 -4.30 -4.66
CA GLU A 39 6.61 -4.11 -4.97
C GLU A 39 6.93 -4.56 -6.40
N GLU A 40 6.50 -5.76 -6.79
CA GLU A 40 6.67 -6.29 -8.15
C GLU A 40 6.03 -5.37 -9.20
N TRP A 41 4.84 -4.84 -8.91
CA TRP A 41 4.15 -3.92 -9.80
C TRP A 41 4.87 -2.57 -9.93
N VAL A 42 5.35 -2.01 -8.83
CA VAL A 42 6.11 -0.75 -8.84
C VAL A 42 7.44 -0.93 -9.58
N ASN A 43 8.14 -2.05 -9.37
CA ASN A 43 9.40 -2.36 -10.03
C ASN A 43 9.22 -2.66 -11.54
N GLY A 44 8.08 -3.24 -11.93
CA GLY A 44 7.72 -3.48 -13.33
C GLY A 44 7.21 -2.23 -14.07
N SER A 45 6.90 -1.15 -13.35
CA SER A 45 6.37 0.08 -13.96
C SER A 45 7.47 0.86 -14.68
N ARG A 46 7.20 1.27 -15.92
CA ARG A 46 8.11 2.14 -16.70
C ARG A 46 8.07 3.60 -16.26
N THR A 47 7.08 3.98 -15.48
CA THR A 47 6.89 5.35 -14.97
C THR A 47 6.75 5.34 -13.45
N PRO A 48 7.13 6.42 -12.76
CA PRO A 48 6.84 6.58 -11.34
C PRO A 48 5.37 6.33 -11.03
N VAL A 49 5.10 5.54 -9.98
CA VAL A 49 3.75 5.18 -9.56
C VAL A 49 3.28 6.16 -8.49
N ARG A 50 2.03 6.65 -8.53
CA ARG A 50 1.56 7.57 -7.49
C ARG A 50 1.21 6.81 -6.20
N THR A 51 1.46 7.42 -5.06
CA THR A 51 1.07 6.85 -3.74
C THR A 51 -0.42 6.57 -3.64
N ILE A 52 -1.25 7.36 -4.33
CA ILE A 52 -2.71 7.16 -4.35
C ILE A 52 -3.11 5.88 -5.08
N ASP A 53 -2.40 5.53 -6.16
CA ASP A 53 -2.66 4.30 -6.93
C ASP A 53 -2.21 3.07 -6.13
N ILE A 54 -1.09 3.17 -5.42
CA ILE A 54 -0.64 2.15 -4.46
C ILE A 54 -1.72 1.93 -3.38
N ARG A 55 -2.23 3.01 -2.77
CA ARG A 55 -3.29 2.90 -1.75
C ARG A 55 -4.53 2.20 -2.31
N ALA A 56 -5.01 2.61 -3.49
CA ALA A 56 -6.18 1.99 -4.12
C ALA A 56 -5.99 0.48 -4.36
N ARG A 57 -4.81 0.08 -4.85
CA ARG A 57 -4.47 -1.34 -5.07
C ARG A 57 -4.44 -2.14 -3.77
N VAL A 58 -3.86 -1.57 -2.70
CA VAL A 58 -3.82 -2.20 -1.37
C VAL A 58 -5.21 -2.34 -0.79
N VAL A 59 -6.06 -1.30 -0.87
CA VAL A 59 -7.45 -1.37 -0.42
C VAL A 59 -8.22 -2.47 -1.16
N ALA A 60 -8.06 -2.56 -2.48
CA ALA A 60 -8.72 -3.61 -3.26
C ALA A 60 -8.27 -5.02 -2.86
N ALA A 61 -6.95 -5.22 -2.67
CA ALA A 61 -6.40 -6.50 -2.24
C ALA A 61 -6.85 -6.87 -0.81
N LEU A 62 -6.82 -5.92 0.11
CA LEU A 62 -7.29 -6.12 1.48
C LEU A 62 -8.80 -6.38 1.52
N LYS A 63 -9.63 -5.64 0.79
CA LYS A 63 -11.08 -5.90 0.74
C LYS A 63 -11.41 -7.30 0.23
N SER A 64 -10.57 -7.87 -0.64
CA SER A 64 -10.73 -9.24 -1.12
C SER A 64 -10.28 -10.31 -0.11
N ALA A 65 -9.23 -10.06 0.68
CA ALA A 65 -8.69 -11.02 1.65
C ALA A 65 -9.36 -10.90 3.02
N ASN A 66 -9.50 -9.67 3.50
CA ASN A 66 -10.03 -9.29 4.81
C ASN A 66 -10.78 -7.95 4.70
N PRO A 67 -12.10 -7.98 4.47
CA PRO A 67 -12.93 -6.78 4.28
C PRO A 67 -12.76 -5.74 5.40
N LYS A 68 -12.64 -6.19 6.66
CA LYS A 68 -12.47 -5.32 7.82
C LYS A 68 -11.13 -4.58 7.77
N ALA A 69 -10.03 -5.28 7.47
CA ALA A 69 -8.73 -4.63 7.29
C ALA A 69 -8.74 -3.66 6.10
N GLY A 70 -9.44 -4.02 5.02
CA GLY A 70 -9.65 -3.16 3.86
C GLY A 70 -10.39 -1.86 4.21
N GLU A 71 -11.48 -1.93 4.96
CA GLU A 71 -12.21 -0.76 5.46
C GLU A 71 -11.37 0.09 6.41
N LEU A 72 -10.65 -0.54 7.35
CA LEU A 72 -9.78 0.17 8.28
C LEU A 72 -8.65 0.87 7.54
N TYR A 73 -8.01 0.23 6.56
CA TYR A 73 -6.94 0.83 5.75
C TYR A 73 -7.46 1.99 4.89
N ASP A 74 -8.64 1.84 4.30
CA ASP A 74 -9.28 2.86 3.46
C ASP A 74 -9.64 4.10 4.29
N ASN A 75 -10.22 3.89 5.48
CA ASN A 75 -10.60 4.93 6.42
C ASN A 75 -9.45 5.44 7.29
N TYR A 76 -8.26 4.83 7.23
CA TYR A 76 -7.10 5.28 7.99
C TYR A 76 -6.63 6.64 7.46
N GLU A 77 -7.05 7.70 8.14
CA GLU A 77 -6.41 9.00 8.08
C GLU A 77 -5.23 8.98 9.04
N LYS A 78 -4.01 9.24 8.53
CA LYS A 78 -2.88 9.50 9.41
C LYS A 78 -3.25 10.70 10.30
N PRO A 79 -3.05 10.61 11.63
CA PRO A 79 -3.06 11.81 12.48
C PRO A 79 -2.10 12.85 11.88
N GLN A 80 -2.60 14.07 11.69
CA GLN A 80 -1.84 15.23 11.20
C GLN A 80 -0.68 15.55 12.14
#